data_AF-A0A847G972-F1
#
_entry.id   AF-A0A847G972-F1
#
_cell.length_a   1.000
_cell.length_b   1.000
_cell.length_c   1.000
_cell.angle_alpha   90.00
_cell.angle_beta   90.00
_cell.angle_gamma   90.00
#
_symmetry.space_group_name_H-M   'P 1'
#
loop_
_entity.id
_entity.type
_entity.pdbx_description
1 polymer ?
#
loop_
_entity_poly.entity_id
_entity_poly.type
_entity_poly.pdbx_seq_one_letter_code
_entity_poly.pdbx_strand_id
1 'polypeptide(L)'
;MEQENHAAAAARADSGDRKTFTLDRPYRLATGVMLEQVTVRRAKVRDMKIAQARGNGTAEMELAMISICSDPPITPEDLDEMDFKDYLAIQGFFR
;
A
#
# COMPACT_ATOMS: atom_id res chain seq x y z
N MET A 1 -21.36 21.13 -1.20
CA MET A 1 -21.47 19.69 -0.83
C MET A 1 -21.15 18.83 -2.05
N GLU A 2 -20.00 19.05 -2.70
CA GLU A 2 -19.66 18.43 -4.00
C GLU A 2 -18.33 17.67 -3.99
N GLN A 3 -17.64 17.59 -2.84
CA GLN A 3 -16.37 16.87 -2.73
C GLN A 3 -16.52 15.39 -2.36
N GLU A 4 -17.73 14.92 -2.03
CA GLU A 4 -17.94 13.53 -1.56
C GLU A 4 -18.08 12.51 -2.70
N ASN A 5 -18.35 12.95 -3.94
CA ASN A 5 -18.71 12.04 -5.03
C ASN A 5 -17.51 11.59 -5.90
N HIS A 6 -16.32 12.16 -5.73
CA HIS A 6 -15.13 11.77 -6.51
C HIS A 6 -14.39 10.56 -5.93
N ALA A 7 -14.48 10.32 -4.61
CA ALA A 7 -13.86 9.14 -3.98
C ALA A 7 -14.58 7.82 -4.38
N ALA A 8 -15.89 7.87 -4.62
CA ALA A 8 -16.71 6.71 -4.93
C ALA A 8 -16.53 6.16 -6.36
N ALA A 9 -16.06 6.97 -7.31
CA ALA A 9 -15.88 6.56 -8.71
C ALA A 9 -14.66 5.65 -8.92
N ALA A 10 -13.60 5.80 -8.11
CA ALA A 10 -12.41 4.96 -8.20
C ALA A 10 -12.64 3.52 -7.66
N ALA A 11 -13.58 3.35 -6.72
CA ALA A 11 -13.87 2.07 -6.06
C ALA A 11 -14.61 1.06 -6.96
N ARG A 12 -15.29 1.50 -8.03
CA ARG A 12 -16.14 0.64 -8.86
C ARG A 12 -15.43 -0.08 -10.02
N ALA A 13 -14.14 0.19 -10.26
CA ALA A 13 -13.41 -0.34 -11.41
C ALA A 13 -12.34 -1.41 -11.08
N ASP A 14 -12.25 -1.88 -9.83
CA ASP A 14 -11.13 -2.71 -9.35
C ASP A 14 -11.55 -4.01 -8.63
N SER A 15 -12.68 -4.60 -9.02
CA SER A 15 -13.23 -5.82 -8.39
C SER A 15 -12.46 -7.12 -8.71
N GLY A 16 -11.17 -7.04 -9.01
CA GLY A 16 -10.37 -8.17 -9.50
C GLY A 16 -9.59 -8.91 -8.43
N ASP A 17 -8.72 -8.24 -7.67
CA ASP A 17 -7.74 -8.93 -6.82
C ASP A 17 -7.20 -7.99 -5.73
N ARG A 18 -7.91 -7.91 -4.61
CA ARG A 18 -7.40 -7.29 -3.38
C ARG A 18 -7.11 -8.40 -2.37
N LYS A 19 -6.01 -8.28 -1.64
CA LYS A 19 -5.64 -9.21 -0.58
C LYS A 19 -5.42 -8.44 0.71
N THR A 20 -6.10 -8.86 1.76
CA THR A 20 -5.92 -8.33 3.11
C THR A 20 -4.93 -9.20 3.87
N PHE A 21 -3.95 -8.55 4.49
CA PHE A 21 -2.97 -9.13 5.38
C PHE A 21 -3.26 -8.63 6.80
N THR A 22 -3.44 -9.55 7.74
CA THR A 22 -3.38 -9.22 9.17
C THR A 22 -1.92 -9.24 9.59
N LEU A 23 -1.47 -8.16 10.24
CA LEU A 23 -0.07 -8.02 10.66
C LEU A 23 0.17 -8.85 11.92
N ASP A 24 1.22 -9.67 11.91
CA ASP A 24 1.69 -10.38 13.09
C ASP A 24 2.23 -9.40 14.15
N ARG A 25 2.79 -8.27 13.69
CA ARG A 25 3.30 -7.18 14.53
C ARG A 25 2.63 -5.86 14.16
N PRO A 26 1.41 -5.60 14.68
CA PRO A 26 0.76 -4.31 14.53
C PRO A 26 1.65 -3.17 15.04
N TYR A 27 1.64 -2.05 14.35
CA TYR A 27 2.45 -0.87 14.69
C TYR A 27 1.66 0.42 14.47
N ARG A 28 2.18 1.54 14.99
CA ARG A 28 1.52 2.84 14.90
C ARG A 28 2.05 3.61 13.69
N LEU A 29 1.14 4.03 12.81
CA LEU A 29 1.46 4.93 11.69
C LEU A 29 1.85 6.32 12.20
N ALA A 30 2.51 7.11 11.36
CA ALA A 30 2.82 8.52 11.64
C ALA A 30 1.57 9.36 11.95
N THR A 31 0.40 8.97 11.43
CA THR A 31 -0.90 9.57 11.73
C THR A 31 -1.40 9.30 13.15
N GLY A 32 -0.73 8.41 13.89
CA GLY A 32 -1.11 7.94 15.20
C GLY A 32 -2.10 6.78 15.18
N VAL A 33 -2.59 6.34 14.02
CA VAL A 33 -3.49 5.18 13.89
C VAL A 33 -2.71 3.88 14.07
N MET A 34 -3.29 2.92 14.80
CA MET A 34 -2.73 1.57 14.89
C MET A 34 -3.04 0.80 13.60
N LEU A 35 -2.02 0.37 12.88
CA LEU A 35 -2.17 -0.50 11.72
C LEU A 35 -2.13 -1.95 12.19
N GLU A 36 -3.27 -2.62 12.10
CA GLU A 36 -3.42 -4.06 12.41
C GLU A 36 -3.57 -4.90 11.14
N GLN A 37 -4.06 -4.30 10.07
CA GLN A 37 -4.31 -4.97 8.80
C GLN A 37 -4.02 -4.02 7.64
N VAL A 38 -3.54 -4.58 6.54
CA VAL A 38 -3.34 -3.84 5.29
C VAL A 38 -4.00 -4.60 4.14
N THR A 39 -4.80 -3.89 3.34
CA THR A 39 -5.37 -4.44 2.11
C THR A 39 -4.59 -3.90 0.93
N VAL A 40 -3.98 -4.78 0.14
CA VAL A 40 -3.29 -4.39 -1.09
C VAL A 40 -4.09 -4.82 -2.31
N ARG A 41 -4.17 -3.96 -3.32
CA ARG A 41 -4.69 -4.30 -4.66
C ARG A 41 -3.54 -4.74 -5.58
N ARG A 42 -3.85 -5.44 -6.67
CA ARG A 42 -2.84 -5.70 -7.71
C ARG A 42 -2.28 -4.40 -8.28
N ALA A 43 -0.96 -4.42 -8.50
CA ALA A 43 -0.25 -3.33 -9.15
C ALA A 43 -0.58 -3.30 -10.64
N LYS A 44 -0.83 -2.10 -11.17
CA LYS A 44 -0.91 -1.80 -12.60
C LYS A 44 0.43 -1.22 -13.06
N VAL A 45 0.74 -1.30 -14.35
CA VAL A 45 1.98 -0.74 -14.93
C VAL A 45 2.15 0.76 -14.60
N ARG A 46 1.04 1.51 -14.49
CA ARG A 46 1.08 2.92 -14.06
C ARG A 46 1.66 3.08 -12.65
N ASP A 47 1.36 2.15 -11.74
CA ASP A 47 1.83 2.21 -10.36
C ASP A 47 3.33 1.95 -10.30
N MET A 48 3.82 0.99 -11.08
CA MET A 48 5.26 0.74 -11.27
C MET A 48 5.98 1.99 -11.79
N LYS A 49 5.42 2.69 -12.80
CA LYS A 49 5.99 3.93 -13.32
C LYS A 49 6.04 5.05 -12.27
N ILE A 50 4.99 5.16 -11.45
CA ILE A 50 4.94 6.14 -10.36
C ILE A 50 5.98 5.78 -9.28
N ALA A 51 6.11 4.51 -8.93
CA ALA A 51 7.12 4.04 -7.97
C ALA A 51 8.55 4.29 -8.46
N GLN A 52 8.84 4.02 -9.74
CA GLN A 52 10.13 4.31 -10.38
C GLN A 52 10.47 5.81 -10.38
N ALA A 53 9.47 6.67 -10.57
CA ALA A 53 9.68 8.12 -10.55
C ALA A 53 9.91 8.69 -9.14
N ARG A 54 9.49 7.97 -8.09
CA ARG A 54 9.58 8.41 -6.69
C ARG A 54 10.78 7.83 -5.95
N GLY A 55 11.21 6.61 -6.29
CA GLY A 55 12.30 5.92 -5.59
C GLY A 55 13.68 6.24 -6.17
N ASN A 56 14.67 6.37 -5.31
CA ASN A 56 16.09 6.53 -5.62
C ASN A 56 16.85 5.20 -5.52
N GLY A 57 16.22 4.11 -5.95
CA GLY A 57 16.78 2.75 -5.91
C GLY A 57 15.70 1.67 -5.86
N THR A 58 16.12 0.41 -5.95
CA THR A 58 15.21 -0.74 -5.98
C THR A 58 14.39 -0.88 -4.70
N ALA A 59 15.00 -0.67 -3.53
CA ALA A 59 14.31 -0.77 -2.24
C ALA A 59 13.22 0.30 -2.08
N GLU A 60 13.56 1.57 -2.34
CA GLU A 60 12.60 2.68 -2.26
C GLU A 60 11.48 2.55 -3.30
N MET A 61 11.79 2.06 -4.51
CA MET A 61 10.77 1.75 -5.52
C MET A 61 9.80 0.67 -5.01
N GLU A 62 10.29 -0.35 -4.33
CA GLU A 62 9.45 -1.43 -3.80
C GLU A 62 8.53 -0.93 -2.69
N LEU A 63 9.05 -0.14 -1.74
CA LEU A 63 8.24 0.51 -0.70
C LEU A 63 7.20 1.45 -1.32
N ALA A 64 7.58 2.25 -2.31
CA ALA A 64 6.65 3.12 -3.03
C ALA A 64 5.55 2.32 -3.74
N MET A 65 5.89 1.16 -4.31
CA MET A 65 4.92 0.27 -4.95
C MET A 65 3.89 -0.26 -3.93
N ILE A 66 4.34 -0.79 -2.80
CA ILE A 66 3.44 -1.26 -1.73
C ILE A 66 2.55 -0.12 -1.24
N SER A 67 3.13 1.06 -0.98
CA SER A 67 2.41 2.27 -0.56
C SER A 67 1.28 2.66 -1.54
N ILE A 68 1.55 2.72 -2.84
CA ILE A 68 0.56 3.08 -3.88
C ILE A 68 -0.60 2.07 -4.00
N CYS A 69 -0.37 0.81 -3.64
CA CYS A 69 -1.37 -0.25 -3.71
C CYS A 69 -2.08 -0.54 -2.39
N SER A 70 -1.67 0.09 -1.29
CA SER A 70 -2.23 -0.17 0.03
C SER A 70 -3.49 0.65 0.31
N ASP A 71 -4.39 0.02 1.07
CA ASP A 71 -5.60 0.58 1.66
C ASP A 71 -5.73 0.00 3.10
N PRO A 72 -5.65 0.81 4.15
CA PRO A 72 -5.57 2.28 4.14
C PRO A 72 -4.27 2.82 3.49
N PRO A 73 -4.23 4.10 3.11
CA PRO A 73 -2.99 4.73 2.65
C PRO A 73 -1.89 4.65 3.72
N ILE A 74 -0.75 4.11 3.33
CA ILE A 74 0.45 3.95 4.18
C ILE A 74 1.61 4.59 3.40
N THR A 75 2.43 5.43 4.04
CA THR A 75 3.58 6.04 3.35
C THR A 75 4.76 5.07 3.30
N PRO A 76 5.75 5.27 2.39
CA PRO A 76 6.97 4.49 2.42
C PRO A 76 7.67 4.51 3.79
N GLU A 77 7.66 5.65 4.48
CA GLU A 77 8.26 5.80 5.82
C GLU A 77 7.49 5.03 6.88
N ASP A 78 6.15 4.95 6.78
CA ASP A 78 5.37 4.08 7.66
C ASP A 78 5.72 2.59 7.43
N LEU A 79 6.14 2.19 6.23
CA LEU A 79 6.54 0.81 5.95
C LEU A 79 7.91 0.45 6.57
N ASP A 80 8.76 1.43 6.88
CA ASP A 80 10.06 1.18 7.52
C ASP A 80 9.91 0.62 8.94
N GLU A 81 8.80 0.93 9.61
CA GLU A 81 8.46 0.42 10.95
C GLU A 81 7.72 -0.92 10.91
N MET A 82 7.37 -1.43 9.72
CA MET A 82 6.70 -2.71 9.57
C MET A 82 7.65 -3.86 9.89
N ASP A 83 7.14 -4.89 10.58
CA ASP A 83 7.92 -6.10 10.78
C ASP A 83 8.28 -6.76 9.45
N PHE A 84 9.53 -7.21 9.35
CA PHE A 84 10.07 -7.72 8.10
C PHE A 84 9.31 -8.94 7.58
N LYS A 85 8.74 -9.78 8.45
CA LYS A 85 7.93 -10.94 8.02
C LYS A 85 6.61 -10.49 7.38
N ASP A 86 5.96 -9.50 7.98
CA ASP A 86 4.74 -8.91 7.44
C ASP A 86 5.02 -8.23 6.09
N TYR A 87 6.13 -7.48 5.99
CA TYR A 87 6.61 -6.90 4.74
C TYR A 87 6.80 -7.96 3.64
N LEU A 88 7.52 -9.05 3.94
CA LEU A 88 7.78 -10.12 2.96
C LEU A 88 6.49 -10.82 2.50
N ALA A 89 5.50 -10.97 3.38
CA ALA A 89 4.21 -11.54 3.02
C ALA A 89 3.46 -10.66 2.00
N ILE A 90 3.51 -9.34 2.19
CA ILE A 90 2.92 -8.36 1.27
C ILE A 90 3.72 -8.30 -0.03
N GLN A 91 5.05 -8.23 0.05
CA GLN A 91 5.95 -8.25 -1.11
C GLN A 91 5.69 -9.47 -2.02
N GLY A 92 5.49 -10.64 -1.41
CA GLY A 92 5.18 -11.88 -2.11
C GLY A 92 3.89 -11.86 -2.92
N PHE A 93 2.96 -10.94 -2.65
CA PHE A 93 1.75 -10.76 -3.46
C PHE A 93 2.01 -10.08 -4.81
N PHE A 94 3.13 -9.35 -4.94
CA PHE A 94 3.49 -8.66 -6.18
C PHE A 94 4.43 -9.48 -7.08
N ARG A 95 4.83 -10.69 -6.66
CA ARG A 95 5.74 -11.58 -7.38
C ARG A 95 5.02 -12.75 -8.05
#